data_AF-A0A7G3ZXP3-F1
#
_entry.id   AF-A0A7G3ZXP3-F1
#
_cell.length_a   1.000
_cell.length_b   1.000
_cell.length_c   1.000
_cell.angle_alpha   90.00
_cell.angle_beta   90.00
_cell.angle_gamma   90.00
#
_symmetry.space_group_name_H-M   'P 1'
#
loop_
_entity.id
_entity.type
_entity.pdbx_description
1 polymer ?
#
loop_
_entity_poly.entity_id
_entity_poly.type
_entity_poly.pdbx_seq_one_letter_code
_entity_poly.pdbx_strand_id
1 'polypeptide(L)'
;MPIEIKGQWHTDLWSAAIDQLQNYSTDYHANGFGVYLVLWFGNKTTSKLPKAWKRKRPQSLQEMKNKLNECYKDISDKTKIFVLDLSK
;
A
#
# COMPACT_ATOMS: atom_id res chain seq x y z
N MET A 1 -9.27 -10.90 10.38
CA MET A 1 -8.39 -10.63 9.21
C MET A 1 -7.96 -9.18 9.27
N PRO A 2 -6.66 -8.89 9.48
CA PRO A 2 -6.14 -7.53 9.55
C PRO A 2 -6.28 -6.79 8.22
N ILE A 3 -6.57 -5.49 8.30
CA ILE A 3 -6.63 -4.58 7.16
C ILE A 3 -5.76 -3.38 7.50
N GLU A 4 -4.79 -3.08 6.64
CA GLU A 4 -3.92 -1.91 6.77
C GLU A 4 -4.24 -0.94 5.63
N ILE A 5 -4.48 0.33 5.96
CA ILE A 5 -4.96 1.34 5.00
C ILE A 5 -4.00 2.51 4.98
N LYS A 6 -3.43 2.83 3.81
CA LYS A 6 -2.52 3.97 3.63
C LYS A 6 -3.02 4.92 2.53
N GLY A 7 -2.88 6.22 2.74
CA GLY A 7 -3.01 7.20 1.65
C GLY A 7 -1.78 7.18 0.74
N GLN A 8 -1.94 7.57 -0.53
CA GLN A 8 -0.84 7.62 -1.51
C GLN A 8 0.35 8.52 -1.11
N TRP A 9 0.18 9.39 -0.09
CA TRP A 9 1.21 10.28 0.46
C TRP A 9 1.73 9.79 1.82
N HIS A 10 1.39 8.60 2.28
CA HIS A 10 1.89 8.09 3.55
C HIS A 10 3.39 7.77 3.46
N THR A 11 4.17 8.08 4.51
CA THR A 11 5.62 7.82 4.57
C THR A 11 5.94 6.35 4.34
N ASP A 12 5.16 5.50 4.99
CA ASP A 12 5.39 4.05 5.04
C ASP A 12 4.63 3.30 3.93
N LEU A 13 4.11 4.00 2.92
CA LEU A 13 3.31 3.41 1.85
C LEU A 13 3.97 2.20 1.17
N TRP A 14 5.31 2.18 1.14
CA TRP A 14 6.10 1.14 0.49
C TRP A 14 6.60 0.06 1.43
N SER A 15 6.43 0.21 2.74
CA SER A 15 6.94 -0.75 3.72
C SER A 15 5.85 -1.29 4.64
N ALA A 16 4.75 -0.57 4.84
CA ALA A 16 3.68 -0.93 5.76
C ALA A 16 3.03 -2.30 5.47
N ALA A 17 2.96 -2.75 4.21
CA ALA A 17 2.44 -4.09 3.94
C ALA A 17 3.34 -5.21 4.53
N ILE A 18 4.64 -4.98 4.69
CA ILE A 18 5.59 -5.92 5.29
C ILE A 18 5.74 -5.59 6.79
N ASP A 19 6.14 -4.37 7.11
CA ASP A 19 6.52 -3.97 8.47
C ASP A 19 5.33 -3.88 9.44
N GLN A 20 4.12 -3.64 8.93
CA GLN A 20 2.93 -3.46 9.76
C GLN A 20 1.96 -4.63 9.54
N LEU A 21 1.48 -4.82 8.30
CA LEU A 21 0.46 -5.82 8.01
C LEU A 21 0.95 -7.26 8.23
N GLN A 22 2.17 -7.62 7.79
CA GLN A 22 2.64 -8.99 7.99
C GLN A 22 2.85 -9.32 9.47
N ASN A 23 3.37 -8.39 10.26
CA ASN A 23 3.54 -8.56 11.71
C ASN A 23 2.21 -8.90 12.41
N TYR A 24 1.10 -8.30 12.01
CA TYR A 24 -0.22 -8.65 12.52
C TYR A 24 -0.83 -9.91 11.90
N SER A 25 -0.42 -10.28 10.67
CA SER A 25 -0.91 -11.47 9.99
C SER A 25 -0.31 -12.77 10.54
N THR A 26 0.84 -12.69 11.24
CA THR A 26 1.50 -13.82 11.89
C THR A 26 0.83 -14.22 13.21
N ASP A 27 -0.02 -13.36 13.79
CA ASP A 27 -0.81 -13.73 14.95
C ASP A 27 -1.74 -14.93 14.64
N TYR A 28 -1.81 -15.87 15.57
CA TYR A 28 -2.43 -17.20 15.45
C TYR A 28 -3.87 -17.18 14.90
N HIS A 29 -4.58 -16.06 15.03
CA HIS A 29 -5.95 -15.86 14.57
C HIS A 29 -6.09 -15.41 13.10
N ALA A 30 -5.04 -14.85 12.49
CA ALA A 30 -5.11 -14.30 11.13
C ALA A 30 -4.69 -15.30 10.04
N ASN A 31 -4.00 -16.41 10.40
CA ASN A 31 -3.54 -17.46 9.48
C ASN A 31 -2.77 -16.92 8.24
N GLY A 32 -2.06 -15.80 8.41
CA GLY A 32 -1.32 -15.11 7.35
C GLY A 32 -2.18 -14.31 6.36
N PHE A 33 -3.50 -14.22 6.55
CA PHE A 33 -4.37 -13.41 5.68
C PHE A 33 -4.30 -11.93 6.08
N GLY A 34 -4.26 -11.05 5.08
CA GLY A 34 -4.28 -9.61 5.30
C GLY A 34 -4.70 -8.84 4.06
N VAL A 35 -5.25 -7.65 4.25
CA VAL A 35 -5.58 -6.74 3.16
C VAL A 35 -4.79 -5.46 3.31
N TYR A 36 -4.00 -5.12 2.28
CA TYR A 36 -3.34 -3.83 2.17
C TYR A 36 -4.12 -2.94 1.21
N LEU A 37 -4.69 -1.85 1.71
CA LEU A 37 -5.49 -0.92 0.94
C LEU A 37 -4.77 0.40 0.79
N VAL A 38 -4.55 0.82 -0.46
CA VAL A 38 -4.03 2.14 -0.77
C VAL A 38 -5.14 3.04 -1.29
N LEU A 39 -5.29 4.21 -0.66
CA LEU A 39 -6.22 5.25 -1.09
C LEU A 39 -5.54 6.19 -2.09
N TRP A 40 -6.05 6.22 -3.31
CA TRP A 40 -5.56 7.02 -4.42
C TRP A 40 -6.50 8.20 -4.70
N PHE A 41 -5.99 9.42 -4.60
CA PHE A 41 -6.71 10.68 -4.79
C PHE A 41 -6.31 11.40 -6.08
N GLY A 42 -5.66 10.69 -7.00
CA GLY A 42 -5.24 11.25 -8.28
C GLY A 42 -3.88 11.95 -8.23
N ASN A 43 -3.41 12.32 -9.42
CA ASN A 43 -2.12 12.99 -9.57
C ASN A 43 -2.15 14.45 -9.10
N LYS A 44 -3.31 15.11 -9.19
CA LYS A 44 -3.45 16.54 -8.85
C LYS A 44 -3.52 16.83 -7.34
N THR A 45 -3.42 15.82 -6.47
CA THR A 45 -3.45 16.09 -5.02
C THR A 45 -2.27 16.97 -4.60
N THR A 46 -2.57 18.05 -3.88
CA THR A 46 -1.61 19.01 -3.31
C THR A 46 -0.89 18.45 -2.09
N SER A 47 -1.27 17.25 -1.62
CA SER A 47 -0.60 16.57 -0.53
C SER A 47 0.89 16.42 -0.83
N LYS A 48 1.70 17.03 0.04
CA LYS A 48 3.16 16.93 -0.03
C LYS A 48 3.57 15.47 0.10
N LEU A 49 4.47 15.05 -0.77
CA LEU A 49 5.09 13.75 -0.64
C LEU A 49 5.96 13.74 0.60
N PRO A 50 5.98 12.64 1.37
CA PRO A 50 6.93 12.47 2.44
C PRO A 50 8.36 12.69 1.93
N LYS A 51 9.19 13.41 2.69
CA LYS A 51 10.62 13.53 2.36
C LYS A 51 11.32 12.17 2.28
N ALA A 52 10.80 11.16 2.99
CA ALA A 52 11.29 9.79 3.00
C ALA A 52 10.97 9.01 1.70
N TRP A 53 10.15 9.56 0.80
CA TRP A 53 9.88 8.94 -0.50
C TRP A 53 11.12 9.07 -1.39
N LYS A 54 11.90 7.99 -1.46
CA LYS A 54 13.02 7.86 -2.41
C LYS A 54 12.54 7.55 -3.84
N ARG A 55 11.27 7.17 -4.01
CA ARG A 55 10.68 6.75 -5.29
C ARG A 55 9.93 7.89 -5.96
N LYS A 56 9.96 7.92 -7.30
CA LYS A 56 9.15 8.86 -8.09
C LYS A 56 7.66 8.66 -7.79
N ARG A 57 6.95 9.77 -7.57
CA ARG A 57 5.50 9.81 -7.39
C ARG A 57 4.81 9.12 -8.57
N PRO A 58 3.94 8.12 -8.33
CA PRO A 58 3.08 7.58 -9.37
C PRO A 58 2.22 8.71 -9.95
N GLN A 59 2.09 8.75 -11.28
CA GLN A 59 1.33 9.76 -12.01
C GLN A 59 -0.07 9.27 -12.39
N SER A 60 -0.35 7.97 -12.23
CA SER A 60 -1.64 7.35 -12.52
C SER A 60 -1.97 6.23 -11.54
N LEU A 61 -3.26 5.88 -11.46
CA LEU A 61 -3.74 4.72 -10.69
C LEU A 61 -3.04 3.43 -11.16
N GLN A 62 -2.88 3.25 -12.48
CA GLN A 62 -2.23 2.06 -13.04
C GLN A 62 -0.76 1.99 -12.65
N GLU A 63 -0.04 3.12 -12.71
CA GLU A 63 1.36 3.17 -12.27
C GLU A 63 1.48 2.86 -10.78
N MET A 64 0.53 3.33 -9.96
CA MET A 64 0.51 3.02 -8.53
C MET A 64 0.33 1.52 -8.29
N LYS A 65 -0.63 0.88 -8.98
CA LYS A 65 -0.84 -0.56 -8.91
C LYS A 65 0.41 -1.35 -9.33
N ASN A 66 1.01 -0.98 -10.46
CA ASN A 66 2.22 -1.65 -10.96
C ASN A 66 3.37 -1.54 -9.95
N LYS A 67 3.62 -0.33 -9.44
CA LYS A 67 4.68 -0.12 -8.43
C LYS A 67 4.43 -0.91 -7.15
N LEU A 68 3.20 -0.96 -6.65
CA LEU A 68 2.88 -1.77 -5.47
C LEU A 68 3.10 -3.26 -5.73
N ASN A 69 2.67 -3.77 -6.89
CA ASN A 69 2.88 -5.17 -7.27
C ASN A 69 4.36 -5.50 -7.39
N GLU A 70 5.18 -4.61 -7.96
CA GLU A 70 6.64 -4.79 -8.02
C GLU A 70 7.29 -4.79 -6.63
N CYS A 71 6.82 -3.90 -5.74
CA CYS A 71 7.39 -3.77 -4.39
C CYS A 71 7.05 -4.96 -3.50
N TYR A 72 5.88 -5.55 -3.70
CA TYR A 72 5.35 -6.63 -2.88
C TYR A 72 5.25 -7.94 -3.66
N LYS A 73 6.08 -8.13 -4.68
CA LYS A 73 6.12 -9.37 -5.47
C LYS A 73 6.42 -10.61 -4.61
N ASP A 74 7.17 -10.42 -3.52
CA ASP A 74 7.63 -11.48 -2.61
C ASP A 74 6.77 -11.56 -1.33
N ILE A 75 5.65 -10.81 -1.25
CA ILE A 75 4.73 -10.88 -0.11
C ILE A 75 3.94 -12.19 -0.16
N SER A 76 3.43 -12.63 0.99
CA SER A 76 2.58 -13.83 1.05
C SER A 76 1.38 -13.73 0.10
N ASP A 77 1.09 -14.82 -0.64
CA ASP A 77 -0.08 -14.91 -1.53
C ASP A 77 -1.43 -14.70 -0.84
N LYS A 78 -1.43 -14.88 0.49
CA LYS A 78 -2.56 -14.66 1.40
C LYS A 78 -2.81 -13.17 1.70
N THR A 79 -1.86 -12.29 1.38
CA THR A 79 -2.02 -10.85 1.46
C THR A 79 -2.55 -10.31 0.14
N LYS A 80 -3.71 -9.64 0.17
CA LYS A 80 -4.27 -8.99 -1.01
C LYS A 80 -4.00 -7.49 -0.97
N ILE A 81 -3.49 -6.96 -2.08
CA ILE A 81 -3.20 -5.54 -2.24
C ILE A 81 -4.26 -4.92 -3.15
N PHE A 82 -4.92 -3.88 -2.66
CA PHE A 82 -5.92 -3.11 -3.40
C PHE A 82 -5.54 -1.65 -3.45
N VAL A 83 -5.91 -1.00 -4.56
CA VAL A 83 -5.83 0.45 -4.70
C VAL A 83 -7.23 0.96 -4.99
N LEU A 84 -7.77 1.74 -4.05
CA LEU A 84 -9.08 2.38 -4.19
C LEU A 84 -8.90 3.75 -4.82
N ASP A 85 -9.57 3.96 -5.95
CA ASP A 85 -9.61 5.24 -6.63
C ASP A 85 -10.68 6.15 -6.01
N LEU A 86 -10.23 7.22 -5.38
CA LEU A 86 -10.99 8.31 -4.75
C LEU A 86 -10.75 9.65 -5.47
N SER A 87 -10.26 9.62 -6.71
CA SER A 87 -9.98 10.83 -7.49
C SER A 87 -11.21 11.46 -8.17
N LYS A 88 -12.40 10.90 -7.93
CA LYS A 88 -13.68 11.33 -8.50
C LYS A 88 -14.72 11.54 -7.42
#